data_AF-A0A3L7RM27-F1
#
_entry.id   AF-A0A3L7RM27-F1
#
_cell.length_a   1.000
_cell.length_b   1.000
_cell.length_c   1.000
_cell.angle_alpha   90.00
_cell.angle_beta   90.00
_cell.angle_gamma   90.00
#
_symmetry.space_group_name_H-M   'P 1'
#
loop_
_entity.id
_entity.type
_entity.pdbx_description
1 polymer ?
#
loop_
_entity_poly.entity_id
_entity_poly.type
_entity_poly.pdbx_seq_one_letter_code
_entity_poly.pdbx_strand_id
1 'polypeptide(L)'
;MKMQIINARGSNRKGAILSMELVLILPIFLLLVFSIVEFSMLMSAHTRVVNAAQNGSRMMCISGANESEVKERVTSLLGASLAKDCLIQVYPANYAGEIGRVAIRVPMRNASPDLLWMTGFSLQDRSIDADAPMVMERTASKELPDQY
;
A
#
# COMPACT_ATOMS: atom_id res chain seq x y z
N MET A 1 -60.39 -32.96 -43.10
CA MET A 1 -59.61 -31.74 -42.78
C MET A 1 -59.02 -31.93 -41.39
N LYS A 2 -57.69 -32.08 -41.27
CA LYS A 2 -57.01 -32.51 -40.03
C LYS A 2 -56.36 -31.29 -39.38
N MET A 3 -56.87 -30.87 -38.23
CA MET A 3 -56.37 -29.70 -37.50
C MET A 3 -55.20 -30.11 -36.61
N GLN A 4 -54.00 -29.62 -36.91
CA GLN A 4 -52.83 -29.81 -36.05
C GLN A 4 -52.75 -28.68 -35.03
N ILE A 5 -52.77 -29.05 -33.75
CA ILE A 5 -52.58 -28.13 -32.62
C ILE A 5 -51.07 -27.97 -32.42
N ILE A 6 -50.56 -26.77 -32.68
CA ILE A 6 -49.16 -26.40 -32.44
C ILE A 6 -48.99 -26.23 -30.93
N ASN A 7 -48.32 -27.18 -30.29
CA ASN A 7 -48.06 -27.15 -28.85
C ASN A 7 -46.87 -26.19 -28.58
N ALA A 8 -47.16 -24.98 -28.09
CA ALA A 8 -46.14 -24.01 -27.71
C ALA A 8 -45.38 -24.53 -26.48
N ARG A 9 -44.12 -24.95 -26.68
CA ARG A 9 -43.23 -25.36 -25.59
C ARG A 9 -43.15 -24.26 -24.54
N GLY A 10 -43.53 -24.59 -23.31
CA GLY A 10 -43.43 -23.71 -22.14
C GLY A 10 -42.03 -23.09 -22.05
N SER A 11 -42.01 -21.77 -22.19
CA SER A 11 -40.81 -20.96 -22.23
C SER A 11 -39.99 -21.15 -20.93
N ASN A 12 -38.72 -21.54 -21.07
CA ASN A 12 -37.72 -21.64 -19.99
C ASN A 12 -37.34 -20.23 -19.45
N ARG A 13 -38.33 -19.43 -19.06
CA ARG A 13 -38.16 -18.04 -18.60
C ARG A 13 -37.40 -17.92 -17.28
N LYS A 14 -37.36 -19.00 -16.49
CA LYS A 14 -36.66 -19.02 -15.20
C LYS A 14 -35.17 -18.72 -15.34
N GLY A 15 -34.52 -19.24 -16.40
CA GLY A 15 -33.12 -18.95 -16.68
C GLY A 15 -32.88 -17.49 -17.07
N ALA A 16 -33.76 -16.92 -17.91
CA ALA A 16 -33.67 -15.52 -18.33
C ALA A 16 -33.86 -14.53 -17.17
N ILE A 17 -34.74 -14.84 -16.21
CA ILE A 17 -34.98 -14.01 -15.02
C ILE A 17 -33.76 -14.03 -14.09
N LEU A 18 -33.20 -15.22 -13.83
CA LEU A 18 -32.03 -15.37 -12.96
C LEU A 18 -30.79 -14.64 -13.51
N SER A 19 -30.60 -14.66 -14.83
CA SER A 19 -29.54 -13.90 -15.49
C SER A 19 -29.74 -12.39 -15.35
N MET A 20 -30.98 -11.89 -15.41
CA MET A 20 -31.28 -10.45 -15.31
C MET A 20 -30.97 -9.91 -13.91
N GLU A 21 -31.34 -10.63 -12.86
CA GLU A 21 -31.01 -10.26 -11.48
C GLU A 21 -29.50 -10.25 -11.23
N LEU A 22 -28.78 -11.26 -11.72
CA LEU A 22 -27.34 -11.33 -11.59
C LEU A 22 -26.65 -10.16 -12.30
N VAL A 23 -27.10 -9.77 -13.50
CA VAL A 23 -26.52 -8.64 -14.25
C VAL A 23 -26.61 -7.33 -13.47
N LEU A 24 -27.66 -7.13 -12.67
CA LEU A 24 -27.81 -5.92 -11.84
C LEU A 24 -26.96 -5.97 -10.57
N ILE A 25 -26.79 -7.16 -9.97
CA ILE A 25 -26.05 -7.32 -8.71
C ILE A 25 -24.54 -7.42 -8.93
N LEU A 26 -24.13 -8.07 -10.02
CA LEU A 26 -22.72 -8.32 -10.36
C LEU A 26 -21.84 -7.06 -10.33
N PRO A 27 -22.20 -5.91 -10.93
CA PRO A 27 -21.35 -4.73 -10.89
C PRO A 27 -21.11 -4.23 -9.45
N ILE A 28 -22.15 -4.21 -8.61
CA ILE A 28 -22.03 -3.78 -7.21
C ILE A 28 -21.16 -4.78 -6.42
N PHE A 29 -21.36 -6.08 -6.67
CA PHE A 29 -20.57 -7.12 -6.04
C PHE A 29 -19.08 -7.04 -6.43
N LEU A 30 -18.78 -6.86 -7.71
CA LEU A 30 -17.40 -6.70 -8.20
C LEU A 30 -16.73 -5.45 -7.61
N LEU A 31 -17.44 -4.32 -7.53
CA LEU A 31 -16.94 -3.12 -6.89
C LEU A 31 -16.59 -3.37 -5.41
N LEU A 32 -17.44 -4.09 -4.68
CA LEU A 32 -17.18 -4.44 -3.28
C LEU A 32 -15.95 -5.35 -3.16
N VAL A 33 -15.83 -6.37 -4.01
CA VAL A 33 -14.67 -7.27 -4.01
C VAL A 33 -13.39 -6.52 -4.32
N PHE A 34 -13.37 -5.69 -5.37
CA PHE A 34 -12.20 -4.89 -5.73
C PHE A 34 -11.81 -3.91 -4.61
N SER A 35 -12.80 -3.29 -3.95
CA SER A 35 -12.56 -2.40 -2.82
C SER A 35 -11.87 -3.13 -1.66
N ILE A 36 -12.35 -4.32 -1.30
CA ILE A 36 -11.76 -5.10 -0.20
C ILE A 36 -10.34 -5.53 -0.56
N VAL A 37 -10.11 -5.98 -1.80
CA VAL A 37 -8.79 -6.44 -2.24
C VAL A 37 -7.78 -5.29 -2.23
N GLU A 38 -8.11 -4.17 -2.84
CA GLU A 38 -7.24 -2.98 -2.90
C GLU A 38 -6.94 -2.46 -1.50
N PHE A 39 -7.96 -2.30 -0.65
CA PHE A 39 -7.80 -1.85 0.73
C PHE A 39 -6.92 -2.81 1.55
N SER A 40 -7.12 -4.12 1.40
CA SER A 40 -6.33 -5.12 2.13
C SER A 40 -4.84 -5.06 1.77
N MET A 41 -4.53 -4.88 0.48
CA MET A 41 -3.16 -4.72 0.02
C MET A 41 -2.53 -3.42 0.56
N LEU A 42 -3.27 -2.31 0.49
CA LEU A 42 -2.81 -1.02 1.03
C LEU A 42 -2.55 -1.08 2.53
N MET A 43 -3.44 -1.70 3.31
CA MET A 43 -3.29 -1.84 4.75
C MET A 43 -2.07 -2.71 5.14
N SER A 44 -1.84 -3.78 4.37
CA SER A 44 -0.65 -4.63 4.53
C SER A 44 0.63 -3.84 4.27
N ALA A 45 0.66 -3.05 3.19
CA ALA A 45 1.81 -2.19 2.86
C ALA A 45 2.03 -1.09 3.90
N HIS A 46 0.97 -0.41 4.34
CA HIS A 46 1.05 0.60 5.40
C HIS A 46 1.72 0.05 6.67
N THR A 47 1.30 -1.14 7.12
CA THR A 47 1.92 -1.79 8.27
C THR A 47 3.41 -2.05 8.06
N ARG A 48 3.82 -2.50 6.87
CA ARG A 48 5.24 -2.71 6.55
C ARG A 48 6.03 -1.40 6.53
N VAL A 49 5.47 -0.33 5.96
CA VAL A 49 6.11 0.99 5.89
C VAL A 49 6.30 1.57 7.29
N VAL A 50 5.28 1.52 8.14
CA VAL A 50 5.37 1.97 9.55
C VAL A 50 6.41 1.16 10.32
N ASN A 51 6.38 -0.16 10.18
CA ASN A 51 7.37 -1.03 10.84
C ASN A 51 8.78 -0.74 10.35
N ALA A 52 8.98 -0.50 9.05
CA ALA A 52 10.29 -0.16 8.49
C ALA A 52 10.80 1.18 9.05
N ALA A 53 9.94 2.21 9.13
CA ALA A 53 10.29 3.51 9.71
C ALA A 53 10.71 3.38 11.19
N GLN A 54 9.93 2.65 11.99
CA GLN A 54 10.23 2.42 13.40
C GLN A 54 11.53 1.64 13.60
N ASN A 55 11.78 0.60 12.79
CA ASN A 55 13.03 -0.16 12.86
C ASN A 55 14.24 0.68 12.47
N GLY A 56 14.11 1.53 11.43
CA GLY A 56 15.16 2.47 11.04
C GLY A 56 15.47 3.49 12.14
N SER A 57 14.43 4.08 12.73
CA SER A 57 14.57 5.05 13.82
C SER A 57 15.20 4.43 15.07
N ARG A 58 14.81 3.19 15.41
CA ARG A 58 15.39 2.44 16.53
C ARG A 58 16.87 2.08 16.27
N MET A 59 17.20 1.67 15.06
CA MET A 59 18.59 1.36 14.67
C MET A 59 19.48 2.60 14.79
N MET A 60 18.98 3.75 14.37
CA MET A 60 19.66 5.03 14.54
C MET A 60 19.83 5.39 16.02
N CYS A 61 18.77 5.29 16.81
CA CYS A 61 18.75 5.62 18.24
C CYS A 61 19.74 4.81 19.08
N ILE A 62 19.71 3.48 18.94
CA ILE A 62 20.45 2.56 19.81
C ILE A 62 21.88 2.38 19.31
N SER A 63 22.04 2.08 18.02
CA SER A 63 23.35 1.75 17.47
C SER A 63 24.17 2.99 17.13
N GLY A 64 23.53 4.15 16.94
CA GLY A 64 24.15 5.32 16.32
C GLY A 64 24.45 5.11 14.84
N ALA A 65 23.67 4.24 14.18
CA ALA A 65 23.87 3.85 12.79
C ALA A 65 23.82 5.06 11.86
N ASN A 66 24.61 5.00 10.79
CA ASN A 66 24.73 6.06 9.82
C ASN A 66 23.50 6.10 8.89
N GLU A 67 23.26 7.23 8.22
CA GLU A 67 22.11 7.43 7.33
C GLU A 67 22.06 6.39 6.20
N SER A 68 23.21 6.06 5.61
CA SER A 68 23.34 5.06 4.55
C SER A 68 22.90 3.66 5.03
N GLU A 69 23.37 3.24 6.22
CA GLU A 69 23.01 1.96 6.83
C GLU A 69 21.52 1.89 7.18
N VAL A 70 20.96 2.98 7.73
CA VAL A 70 19.53 3.07 8.04
C VAL A 70 18.72 2.96 6.75
N LYS A 71 19.12 3.66 5.68
CA LYS A 71 18.42 3.62 4.40
C LYS A 71 18.48 2.24 3.75
N GLU A 72 19.62 1.56 3.78
CA GLU A 72 19.75 0.19 3.30
C GLU A 72 18.84 -0.76 4.08
N ARG A 73 18.86 -0.66 5.41
CA ARG A 73 18.01 -1.51 6.28
C ARG A 73 16.53 -1.29 6.02
N VAL A 74 16.10 -0.02 5.91
CA VAL A 74 14.72 0.35 5.60
C VAL A 74 14.31 -0.18 4.23
N THR A 75 15.18 -0.02 3.22
CA THR A 75 14.94 -0.53 1.86
C THR A 75 14.76 -2.05 1.85
N SER A 76 15.60 -2.78 2.61
CA SER A 76 15.48 -4.23 2.80
C SER A 76 14.14 -4.63 3.46
N LEU A 77 13.68 -3.87 4.46
CA LEU A 77 12.39 -4.12 5.13
C LEU A 77 11.17 -3.84 4.26
N LEU A 78 11.23 -2.80 3.42
CA LEU A 78 10.18 -2.48 2.45
C LEU A 78 10.07 -3.54 1.36
N GLY A 79 11.19 -4.14 0.97
CA GLY A 79 11.28 -5.11 -0.12
C GLY A 79 11.17 -4.46 -1.50
N ALA A 80 11.45 -5.25 -2.54
CA ALA A 80 11.61 -4.74 -3.91
C ALA A 80 10.37 -4.00 -4.47
N SER A 81 9.16 -4.43 -4.09
CA SER A 81 7.92 -3.82 -4.58
C SER A 81 7.73 -2.41 -4.02
N LEU A 82 7.80 -2.25 -2.69
CA LEU A 82 7.52 -0.97 -2.03
C LEU A 82 8.69 0.01 -2.11
N ALA A 83 9.92 -0.48 -2.23
CA ALA A 83 11.12 0.35 -2.34
C ALA A 83 11.24 1.10 -3.68
N LYS A 84 10.52 0.68 -4.71
CA LYS A 84 10.54 1.34 -6.02
C LYS A 84 10.04 2.78 -5.91
N ASP A 85 10.76 3.76 -6.45
CA ASP A 85 10.35 5.18 -6.44
C ASP A 85 9.93 5.72 -5.05
N CYS A 86 10.44 5.12 -3.97
CA CYS A 86 10.15 5.54 -2.61
C CYS A 86 11.11 6.65 -2.17
N LEU A 87 10.63 7.53 -1.30
CA LEU A 87 11.42 8.59 -0.68
C LEU A 87 11.66 8.21 0.77
N ILE A 88 12.91 7.95 1.13
CA ILE A 88 13.36 7.69 2.49
C ILE A 88 14.20 8.88 2.92
N GLN A 89 13.77 9.55 3.99
CA GLN A 89 14.46 10.68 4.58
C GLN A 89 14.82 10.35 6.02
N VAL A 90 16.10 10.48 6.32
CA VAL A 90 16.64 10.19 7.65
C VAL A 90 17.09 11.53 8.24
N TYR A 91 16.61 11.83 9.44
CA TYR A 91 16.95 13.05 10.15
C TYR A 91 17.59 12.65 11.49
N PRO A 92 18.93 12.50 11.51
CA PRO A 92 19.64 12.19 12.74
C PRO A 92 19.62 13.38 13.70
N ALA A 93 19.56 13.09 14.99
CA ALA A 93 19.71 14.12 16.01
C ALA A 93 21.20 14.47 16.20
N ASN A 94 21.49 15.71 16.61
CA ASN A 94 22.89 16.15 16.78
C ASN A 94 23.43 15.70 18.15
N TYR A 95 22.56 15.62 19.15
CA TYR A 95 22.94 15.26 20.52
C TYR A 95 22.06 14.14 21.08
N ALA A 96 22.60 13.37 22.03
CA ALA A 96 21.80 12.42 22.79
C ALA A 96 20.72 13.18 23.60
N GLY A 97 19.51 12.62 23.65
CA GLY A 97 18.33 13.24 24.23
C GLY A 97 17.49 14.08 23.26
N GLU A 98 17.99 14.37 22.05
CA GLU A 98 17.21 14.99 20.98
C GLU A 98 16.45 13.95 20.14
N ILE A 99 15.40 14.39 19.43
CA ILE A 99 14.57 13.52 18.61
C ILE A 99 15.22 13.36 17.22
N GLY A 100 15.55 12.13 16.87
CA GLY A 100 15.80 11.74 15.48
C GLY A 100 14.51 11.22 14.85
N ARG A 101 14.38 11.32 13.53
CA ARG A 101 13.19 10.82 12.82
C ARG A 101 13.55 10.14 11.52
N VAL A 102 12.77 9.11 11.16
CA VAL A 102 12.81 8.47 9.85
C VAL A 102 11.46 8.64 9.20
N ALA A 103 11.44 9.34 8.07
CA ALA A 103 10.25 9.58 7.27
C ALA A 103 10.34 8.77 5.97
N ILE A 104 9.27 8.04 5.66
CA ILE A 104 9.16 7.21 4.47
C ILE A 104 7.90 7.61 3.72
N ARG A 105 8.03 7.80 2.40
CA ARG A 105 6.92 8.02 1.48
C ARG A 105 6.99 7.00 0.34
N VAL A 106 5.95 6.18 0.22
CA VAL A 106 5.85 5.13 -0.81
C VAL A 106 4.62 5.37 -1.68
N PRO A 107 4.73 5.38 -3.02
CA PRO A 107 3.56 5.44 -3.90
C PRO A 107 2.60 4.27 -3.64
N MET A 108 1.30 4.53 -3.49
CA MET A 108 0.27 3.50 -3.25
C MET A 108 0.21 2.45 -4.37
N ARG A 109 0.56 2.87 -5.59
CA ARG A 109 0.64 2.07 -6.82
C ARG A 109 1.61 0.88 -6.71
N ASN A 110 2.58 0.96 -5.79
CA ASN A 110 3.54 -0.11 -5.52
C ASN A 110 2.99 -1.19 -4.59
N ALA A 111 1.95 -0.85 -3.82
CA ALA A 111 1.31 -1.71 -2.86
C ALA A 111 0.11 -2.45 -3.47
N SER A 112 -0.64 -1.80 -4.35
CA SER A 112 -1.82 -2.38 -5.00
C SER A 112 -2.01 -1.84 -6.43
N PRO A 113 -2.54 -2.64 -7.35
CA PRO A 113 -3.08 -2.14 -8.61
C PRO A 113 -4.22 -1.15 -8.37
N ASP A 114 -4.43 -0.25 -9.32
CA ASP A 114 -5.54 0.71 -9.29
C ASP A 114 -6.82 0.01 -9.77
N LEU A 115 -7.51 -0.71 -8.87
CA LEU A 115 -8.72 -1.49 -9.19
C LEU A 115 -9.96 -0.60 -9.19
N LEU A 116 -9.95 0.47 -8.39
CA LEU A 116 -11.05 1.41 -8.24
C LEU A 116 -10.97 2.62 -9.18
N TRP A 117 -10.04 2.62 -10.15
CA TRP A 117 -9.89 3.70 -11.13
C TRP A 117 -11.22 4.08 -11.82
N MET A 118 -12.06 3.10 -12.13
CA MET A 118 -13.32 3.28 -12.84
C MET A 118 -14.39 4.01 -12.01
N THR A 119 -14.29 3.96 -10.68
CA THR A 119 -15.24 4.63 -9.78
C THR A 119 -14.80 6.04 -9.41
N GLY A 120 -13.64 6.49 -9.90
CA GLY A 120 -13.03 7.78 -9.55
C GLY A 120 -12.11 7.73 -8.32
N PHE A 121 -11.99 6.60 -7.64
CA PHE A 121 -11.09 6.41 -6.50
C PHE A 121 -9.73 5.87 -6.94
N SER A 122 -8.97 6.68 -7.67
CA SER A 122 -7.66 6.25 -8.17
C SER A 122 -6.54 6.38 -7.14
N LEU A 123 -5.58 5.45 -7.20
CA LEU A 123 -4.31 5.47 -6.45
C LEU A 123 -3.23 6.37 -7.08
N GLN A 124 -3.55 7.02 -8.20
CA GLN A 124 -2.65 7.99 -8.86
C GLN A 124 -2.26 9.12 -7.91
N ASP A 125 -0.96 9.45 -7.88
CA ASP A 125 -0.37 10.52 -7.08
C ASP A 125 -0.66 10.44 -5.57
N ARG A 126 -1.06 9.26 -5.07
CA ARG A 126 -1.23 8.99 -3.63
C ARG A 126 -0.05 8.22 -3.08
N SER A 127 0.34 8.57 -1.87
CA SER A 127 1.41 7.89 -1.15
C SER A 127 0.96 7.39 0.22
N ILE A 128 1.64 6.34 0.67
CA ILE A 128 1.68 5.87 2.04
C ILE A 128 2.85 6.58 2.70
N ASP A 129 2.53 7.43 3.68
CA ASP A 129 3.52 8.18 4.44
C ASP A 129 3.61 7.59 5.86
N ALA A 130 4.83 7.44 6.37
CA ALA A 130 5.10 7.09 7.76
C ALA A 130 6.23 7.93 8.33
N ASP A 131 6.06 8.39 9.55
CA ASP A 131 7.07 9.11 10.32
C ASP A 131 7.26 8.43 11.67
N ALA A 132 8.52 8.18 12.04
CA ALA A 132 8.91 7.52 13.28
C ALA A 132 9.91 8.38 14.06
N PRO A 133 9.45 9.35 14.87
CA PRO A 133 10.30 10.10 15.78
C PRO A 133 10.70 9.24 16.99
N MET A 134 11.99 9.24 17.35
CA MET A 134 12.52 8.60 18.57
C MET A 134 13.58 9.49 19.22
N VAL A 135 13.61 9.51 20.56
CA VAL A 135 14.67 10.17 21.32
C VAL A 135 15.96 9.37 21.15
N MET A 136 17.05 10.02 20.75
CA MET A 136 18.33 9.36 20.49
C MET A 136 19.09 9.11 21.80
N GLU A 137 19.50 7.88 22.06
CA GLU A 137 20.41 7.55 23.17
C GLU A 137 21.88 7.73 22.77
N ARG A 138 22.18 7.63 21.47
CA ARG A 138 23.50 7.84 20.88
C ARG A 138 23.39 8.76 19.67
N THR A 139 24.36 9.65 19.48
CA THR A 139 24.45 10.46 18.25
C THR A 139 24.78 9.55 17.07
N ALA A 140 24.02 9.65 15.98
CA ALA A 140 24.38 9.00 14.74
C ALA A 140 25.70 9.58 14.22
N SER A 141 26.64 8.72 13.83
CA SER A 141 27.89 9.18 13.20
C SER A 141 27.55 9.86 11.88
N LYS A 142 27.60 11.20 11.83
CA LYS A 142 27.59 11.94 10.58
C LYS A 142 28.77 11.45 9.74
N GLU A 143 28.53 11.02 8.51
CA GLU A 143 29.59 11.05 7.50
C GLU A 143 30.12 12.48 7.49
N LEU A 144 31.37 12.65 7.92
CA LEU A 144 32.07 13.92 7.77
C LEU A 144 32.02 14.27 6.28
N PRO A 145 31.54 15.46 5.88
CA PRO A 145 31.71 15.89 4.51
C PRO A 145 33.21 15.88 4.23
N ASP A 146 33.64 15.20 3.16
CA ASP A 146 35.00 15.22 2.66
C ASP A 146 35.47 16.68 2.56
N GLN A 147 36.19 17.15 3.58
CA GLN A 147 36.82 18.45 3.60
C GLN A 147 38.26 18.28 3.13
N TYR A 148 38.45 18.65 1.85
CA TYR A 148 39.68 19.00 1.13
C TYR A 148 40.75 17.92 0.92
#